data_AF-A0A662RN95-F1
#
_entry.id   AF-A0A662RN95-F1
#
_cell.length_a   1.000
_cell.length_b   1.000
_cell.length_c   1.000
_cell.angle_alpha   90.00
_cell.angle_beta   90.00
_cell.angle_gamma   90.00
#
_symmetry.space_group_name_H-M   'P 1'
#
loop_
_entity.id
_entity.type
_entity.pdbx_description
1 polymer ?
#
loop_
_entity_poly.entity_id
_entity_poly.type
_entity_poly.pdbx_seq_one_letter_code
_entity_poly.pdbx_strand_id
1 'polypeptide(L)'
;MQTLSRVTPGTVISAIQIAQAIRENVLVRWKQNVPEDFKDAKTLFLADRGGMIYEPKIGLHENVVEIDFTSLYPAIMVRHNISPETVLCKCCADSKHRAPIIDYHICERRIGLIPRVLEPLINRRREYKKRVKDKDKEYNDHREIYEARKKALKWILVTCFGYMGYRNARFGRIECHEVINTYGRELLLNTARIAEDLGYEVLHGIVDSLWVKSSSNSNNHEKLCEKIFEQSGISVELEGIYKWIVFLPKRSDPTGALNRYYGLFENGEMKIRGLELRRSDTPPLIRDAQMDMLKVMARANDAAELQGRIPEVIEVVRGYADMIAKGECDLKDLVFTSVVSKDSEYYHQLNNNLACMLQLKNEGLKVRPGEQVKYIITDAESKRYNRKVKAWQLVKGNVRLLYDKKKYLAYLVRAAGNILAPFGYTERKLTEIIKPGRQLTLINSIQERSYQLSPFLRPE
;
A
#
# COMPACT_ATOMS: atom_id res chain seq x y z
N MET A 1 23.24 -14.87 15.33
CA MET A 1 21.81 -15.12 15.00
C MET A 1 20.86 -14.53 16.04
N GLN A 2 21.06 -14.78 17.33
CA GLN A 2 20.18 -14.31 18.41
C GLN A 2 19.92 -12.79 18.43
N THR A 3 20.94 -11.97 18.14
CA THR A 3 20.79 -10.51 18.05
C THR A 3 20.01 -10.09 16.81
N LEU A 4 20.35 -10.65 15.64
CA LEU A 4 19.68 -10.32 14.36
C LEU A 4 18.17 -10.59 14.40
N SER A 5 17.72 -11.61 15.14
CA SER A 5 16.30 -11.95 15.25
C SER A 5 15.50 -10.99 16.15
N ARG A 6 16.15 -10.04 16.83
CA ARG A 6 15.53 -9.12 17.82
C ARG A 6 15.68 -7.64 17.45
N VAL A 7 16.33 -7.33 16.33
CA VAL A 7 16.59 -5.95 15.91
C VAL A 7 15.78 -5.61 14.66
N THR A 8 15.53 -4.32 14.49
CA THR A 8 14.84 -3.82 13.30
C THR A 8 15.72 -3.95 12.06
N PRO A 9 15.16 -4.03 10.84
CA PRO A 9 15.97 -3.99 9.62
C PRO A 9 16.83 -2.72 9.51
N GLY A 10 16.36 -1.58 10.05
CA GLY A 10 17.13 -0.33 10.15
C GLY A 10 18.41 -0.47 11.01
N THR A 11 18.36 -1.26 12.08
CA THR A 11 19.53 -1.59 12.89
C THR A 11 20.51 -2.47 12.11
N VAL A 12 20.01 -3.41 11.31
CA VAL A 12 20.84 -4.28 10.47
C VAL A 12 21.61 -3.46 9.43
N ILE A 13 20.94 -2.57 8.70
CA ILE A 13 21.63 -1.73 7.71
C ILE A 13 22.65 -0.78 8.37
N SER A 14 22.32 -0.22 9.53
CA SER A 14 23.26 0.59 10.31
C SER A 14 24.53 -0.20 10.65
N ALA A 15 24.39 -1.45 11.11
CA ALA A 15 25.53 -2.29 11.44
C ALA A 15 26.42 -2.57 10.22
N ILE A 16 25.82 -2.80 9.05
CA ILE A 16 26.58 -3.00 7.80
C ILE A 16 27.35 -1.73 7.42
N GLN A 17 26.72 -0.55 7.54
CA GLN A 17 27.36 0.74 7.28
C GLN A 17 28.51 1.03 8.25
N ILE A 18 28.32 0.75 9.54
CA ILE A 18 29.37 0.88 10.56
C ILE A 18 30.54 -0.06 10.24
N ALA A 19 30.27 -1.32 9.91
CA ALA A 19 31.31 -2.28 9.56
C ALA A 19 32.07 -1.86 8.28
N GLN A 20 31.37 -1.30 7.29
CA GLN A 20 32.01 -0.75 6.10
C GLN A 20 32.90 0.47 6.45
N ALA A 21 32.38 1.41 7.25
CA ALA A 21 33.13 2.59 7.67
C ALA A 21 34.40 2.23 8.46
N ILE A 22 34.31 1.28 9.39
CA ILE A 22 35.46 0.78 10.16
C ILE A 22 36.51 0.16 9.23
N ARG A 23 36.10 -0.67 8.26
CA ARG A 23 37.03 -1.27 7.29
C ARG A 23 37.78 -0.25 6.44
N GLU A 24 37.16 0.92 6.22
CA GLU A 24 37.73 2.02 5.45
C GLU A 24 38.43 3.07 6.33
N ASN A 25 38.63 2.80 7.62
CA ASN A 25 39.20 3.74 8.59
C ASN A 25 38.43 5.08 8.65
N VAL A 26 37.10 5.05 8.46
CA VAL A 26 36.21 6.20 8.57
C VAL A 26 35.62 6.25 9.97
N LEU A 27 35.76 7.41 10.63
CA LEU A 27 35.18 7.65 11.95
C LEU A 27 33.65 7.59 11.92
N VAL A 28 33.08 6.77 12.81
CA VAL A 28 31.64 6.63 12.98
C VAL A 28 31.18 7.52 14.13
N ARG A 29 30.22 8.41 13.87
CA ARG A 29 29.66 9.28 14.91
C ARG A 29 28.91 8.45 15.94
N TRP A 30 29.12 8.75 17.22
CA TRP A 30 28.45 8.05 18.32
C TRP A 30 26.94 8.35 18.35
N LYS A 31 26.55 9.62 18.24
CA LYS A 31 25.16 10.09 18.11
C LYS A 31 25.03 11.02 16.91
N GLN A 32 23.96 10.87 16.13
CA GLN A 32 23.62 11.81 15.04
C GLN A 32 22.77 12.92 15.67
N ASN A 33 23.42 14.05 15.93
CA ASN A 33 22.81 15.28 16.42
C ASN A 33 23.12 16.39 15.42
N VAL A 34 22.95 16.12 14.13
CA VAL A 34 23.16 17.13 13.08
C VAL A 34 21.81 17.75 12.79
N PRO A 35 21.60 19.03 13.13
CA PRO A 35 20.43 19.73 12.62
C PRO A 35 20.53 19.82 11.10
N GLU A 36 19.38 19.91 10.46
CA GLU A 36 19.27 20.27 9.05
C GLU A 36 19.98 21.60 8.77
N ASP A 37 20.63 21.69 7.61
CA ASP A 37 21.26 22.94 7.18
C ASP A 37 20.18 23.99 6.89
N PHE A 38 20.48 25.28 7.06
CA PHE A 38 19.52 26.34 6.76
C PHE A 38 19.11 26.31 5.28
N LYS A 39 17.80 26.41 5.02
CA LYS A 39 17.21 26.47 3.68
C LYS A 39 16.41 27.75 3.54
N ASP A 40 16.50 28.38 2.37
CA ASP A 40 15.57 29.44 2.01
C ASP A 40 14.15 28.89 1.79
N ALA A 41 13.15 29.76 1.79
CA ALA A 41 11.75 29.38 1.68
C ALA A 41 11.44 28.60 0.38
N LYS A 42 12.13 28.94 -0.71
CA LYS A 42 11.95 28.27 -2.02
C LYS A 42 12.44 26.83 -1.95
N THR A 43 13.64 26.63 -1.42
CA THR A 43 14.29 25.33 -1.28
C THR A 43 13.47 24.45 -0.35
N LEU A 44 13.02 24.98 0.79
CA LEU A 44 12.16 24.26 1.73
C LEU A 44 10.88 23.76 1.04
N PHE A 45 10.20 24.60 0.26
CA PHE A 45 8.97 24.22 -0.45
C PHE A 45 9.18 23.17 -1.56
N LEU A 46 10.35 23.18 -2.21
CA LEU A 46 10.69 22.21 -3.26
C LEU A 46 11.16 20.86 -2.69
N ALA A 47 11.86 20.92 -1.56
CA ALA A 47 12.45 19.78 -0.85
C ALA A 47 11.43 19.02 0.00
N ASP A 48 10.50 19.73 0.65
CA ASP A 48 9.44 19.15 1.49
C ASP A 48 8.29 18.57 0.66
N ARG A 49 8.63 17.61 -0.20
CA ARG A 49 7.69 16.86 -1.04
C ARG A 49 8.05 15.38 -1.04
N GLY A 50 7.03 14.55 -0.84
CA GLY A 50 7.13 13.10 -0.91
C GLY A 50 7.25 12.57 -2.36
N GLY A 51 7.01 11.28 -2.52
CA GLY A 51 7.02 10.62 -3.83
C GLY A 51 5.94 11.13 -4.79
N MET A 52 6.15 10.93 -6.09
CA MET A 52 5.19 11.31 -7.13
C MET A 52 4.02 10.35 -7.17
N ILE A 53 2.85 10.89 -7.50
CA ILE A 53 1.61 10.15 -7.59
C ILE A 53 0.85 10.65 -8.82
N TYR A 54 0.39 9.71 -9.64
CA TYR A 54 -0.61 9.96 -10.67
C TYR A 54 -1.97 9.58 -10.12
N GLU A 55 -2.91 10.51 -10.07
CA GLU A 55 -4.27 10.21 -9.61
C GLU A 55 -4.87 9.09 -10.46
N PRO A 56 -5.45 8.03 -9.85
CA PRO A 56 -5.99 6.93 -10.62
C PRO A 56 -7.22 7.36 -11.40
N LYS A 57 -7.31 6.93 -12.66
CA LYS A 57 -8.54 6.99 -13.45
C LYS A 57 -9.54 5.99 -12.86
N ILE A 58 -10.48 6.49 -12.04
CA ILE A 58 -11.50 5.67 -11.37
C ILE A 58 -12.33 4.91 -12.41
N GLY A 59 -12.66 3.65 -12.10
CA GLY A 59 -13.48 2.83 -12.96
C GLY A 59 -12.87 1.47 -13.25
N LEU A 60 -13.58 0.72 -14.08
CA LEU A 60 -13.17 -0.58 -14.60
C LEU A 60 -12.34 -0.38 -15.87
N HIS A 61 -11.20 -1.04 -15.94
CA HIS A 61 -10.26 -1.00 -17.06
C HIS A 61 -9.80 -2.40 -17.44
N GLU A 62 -9.44 -2.57 -18.72
CA GLU A 62 -8.88 -3.78 -19.32
C GLU A 62 -7.57 -3.47 -20.03
N ASN A 63 -6.82 -4.50 -20.40
CA ASN A 63 -5.52 -4.39 -21.07
C ASN A 63 -4.54 -3.53 -20.26
N VAL A 64 -4.60 -3.67 -18.93
CA VAL A 64 -3.77 -2.90 -18.01
C VAL A 64 -2.53 -3.69 -17.65
N VAL A 65 -1.40 -3.01 -17.71
CA VAL A 65 -0.08 -3.53 -17.41
C VAL A 65 0.42 -2.81 -16.18
N GLU A 66 0.89 -3.56 -15.19
CA GLU A 66 1.56 -2.99 -14.03
C GLU A 66 3.07 -3.22 -14.13
N ILE A 67 3.81 -2.12 -14.06
CA ILE A 67 5.27 -2.12 -14.01
C ILE A 67 5.74 -1.55 -12.67
N ASP A 68 6.82 -2.11 -12.13
CA ASP A 68 7.36 -1.76 -10.81
C ASP A 68 8.89 -1.64 -10.85
N PHE A 69 9.43 -0.59 -10.23
CA PHE A 69 10.87 -0.38 -10.13
C PHE A 69 11.50 -1.33 -9.10
N THR A 70 12.53 -2.06 -9.53
CA THR A 70 13.20 -3.00 -8.63
C THR A 70 14.12 -2.29 -7.64
N SER A 71 13.64 -2.14 -6.40
CA SER A 71 14.38 -1.45 -5.32
C SER A 71 14.63 0.03 -5.65
N LEU A 72 13.60 0.76 -6.10
CA LEU A 72 13.71 2.13 -6.60
C LEU A 72 14.69 3.00 -5.78
N TYR A 73 14.40 3.22 -4.50
CA TYR A 73 15.20 4.15 -3.69
C TYR A 73 16.66 3.71 -3.48
N PRO A 74 16.97 2.46 -3.11
CA PRO A 74 18.36 1.98 -3.13
C PRO A 74 19.05 2.12 -4.48
N ALA A 75 18.34 1.88 -5.59
CA ALA A 75 18.90 2.02 -6.93
C ALA A 75 19.20 3.49 -7.26
N ILE A 76 18.32 4.43 -6.90
CA ILE A 76 18.54 5.88 -6.98
C ILE A 76 19.79 6.26 -6.19
N MET A 77 19.92 5.79 -4.94
CA MET A 77 21.09 6.09 -4.10
C MET A 77 22.39 5.64 -4.75
N VAL A 78 22.44 4.42 -5.27
CA VAL A 78 23.64 3.88 -5.94
C VAL A 78 23.92 4.64 -7.25
N ARG A 79 22.91 4.78 -8.11
CA ARG A 79 23.03 5.35 -9.46
C ARG A 79 23.48 6.81 -9.45
N HIS A 80 23.02 7.58 -8.47
CA HIS A 80 23.30 9.01 -8.34
C HIS A 80 24.25 9.32 -7.19
N ASN A 81 24.95 8.31 -6.64
CA ASN A 81 25.96 8.49 -5.59
C ASN A 81 25.44 9.29 -4.37
N ILE A 82 24.24 8.98 -3.88
CA ILE A 82 23.60 9.74 -2.79
C ILE A 82 24.01 9.16 -1.44
N SER A 83 24.78 9.95 -0.70
CA SER A 83 25.31 9.64 0.64
C SER A 83 25.57 10.93 1.43
N PRO A 84 25.49 10.93 2.77
CA PRO A 84 25.66 12.15 3.58
C PRO A 84 26.91 12.97 3.29
N GLU A 85 28.01 12.32 2.94
CA GLU A 85 29.31 12.92 2.64
C GLU A 85 29.49 13.31 1.17
N THR A 86 28.55 12.95 0.30
CA THR A 86 28.59 13.22 -1.15
C THR A 86 27.62 14.32 -1.56
N VAL A 87 26.43 14.37 -0.97
CA VAL A 87 25.44 15.43 -1.18
C VAL A 87 25.91 16.70 -0.48
N LEU A 88 25.91 17.82 -1.21
CA LEU A 88 26.40 19.11 -0.74
C LEU A 88 27.84 19.05 -0.19
N CYS A 89 28.69 18.22 -0.81
CA CYS A 89 30.08 18.07 -0.37
C CYS A 89 30.92 19.33 -0.63
N LYS A 90 31.91 19.62 0.24
CA LYS A 90 32.76 20.81 0.08
C LYS A 90 33.69 20.74 -1.13
N CYS A 91 34.02 19.55 -1.61
CA CYS A 91 35.03 19.36 -2.67
C CYS A 91 34.48 19.52 -4.10
N CYS A 92 33.16 19.62 -4.29
CA CYS A 92 32.53 19.68 -5.61
C CYS A 92 31.40 20.73 -5.68
N ALA A 93 31.63 21.94 -5.17
CA ALA A 93 30.62 23.02 -5.19
C ALA A 93 30.08 23.31 -6.60
N ASP A 94 30.97 23.28 -7.60
CA ASP A 94 30.66 23.53 -9.01
C ASP A 94 30.35 22.25 -9.80
N SER A 95 29.98 21.16 -9.11
CA SER A 95 29.59 19.90 -9.77
C SER A 95 28.46 20.13 -10.75
N LYS A 96 28.59 19.57 -11.95
CA LYS A 96 27.50 19.51 -12.94
C LYS A 96 26.49 18.42 -12.61
N HIS A 97 26.88 17.43 -11.81
CA HIS A 97 25.97 16.42 -11.31
C HIS A 97 25.17 17.00 -10.13
N ARG A 98 23.95 17.45 -10.43
CA ARG A 98 23.07 18.12 -9.47
C ARG A 98 21.73 17.40 -9.40
N ALA A 99 21.14 17.36 -8.22
CA ALA A 99 19.85 16.75 -8.00
C ALA A 99 18.75 17.54 -8.73
N PRO A 100 17.77 16.86 -9.37
CA PRO A 100 16.69 17.54 -10.07
C PRO A 100 15.86 18.39 -9.09
N ILE A 101 15.27 19.47 -9.58
CA ILE A 101 14.35 20.37 -8.83
C ILE A 101 15.01 21.20 -7.73
N ILE A 102 15.73 20.57 -6.78
CA ILE A 102 16.35 21.25 -5.61
C ILE A 102 17.81 21.65 -5.85
N ASP A 103 18.42 21.18 -6.95
CA ASP A 103 19.72 21.61 -7.43
C ASP A 103 20.89 21.39 -6.45
N TYR A 104 20.83 20.37 -5.60
CA TYR A 104 21.95 20.04 -4.73
C TYR A 104 23.09 19.39 -5.51
N HIS A 105 24.32 19.89 -5.36
CA HIS A 105 25.47 19.26 -5.96
C HIS A 105 25.80 17.91 -5.32
N ILE A 106 26.22 16.97 -6.16
CA ILE A 106 26.61 15.63 -5.77
C ILE A 106 28.10 15.44 -6.11
N CYS A 107 28.82 14.78 -5.21
CA CYS A 107 30.25 14.53 -5.36
C CYS A 107 30.56 13.65 -6.59
N GLU A 108 31.51 14.11 -7.40
CA GLU A 108 32.04 13.38 -8.56
C GLU A 108 33.42 12.76 -8.30
N ARG A 109 34.05 13.09 -7.15
CA ARG A 109 35.42 12.67 -6.82
C ARG A 109 35.53 11.37 -6.04
N ARG A 110 34.44 10.95 -5.38
CA ARG A 110 34.41 9.72 -4.56
C ARG A 110 33.02 9.10 -4.57
N ILE A 111 32.98 7.79 -4.45
CA ILE A 111 31.73 7.05 -4.17
C ILE A 111 31.42 7.19 -2.68
N GLY A 112 30.16 7.38 -2.33
CA GLY A 112 29.70 7.45 -0.93
C GLY A 112 29.61 6.07 -0.25
N LEU A 113 29.62 6.09 1.07
CA LEU A 113 29.45 4.93 1.95
C LEU A 113 28.12 4.23 1.67
N ILE A 114 27.03 4.99 1.51
CA ILE A 114 25.69 4.44 1.27
C ILE A 114 25.65 3.65 -0.06
N PRO A 115 26.03 4.21 -1.22
CA PRO A 115 26.16 3.47 -2.46
C PRO A 115 27.03 2.20 -2.33
N ARG A 116 28.22 2.29 -1.73
CA ARG A 116 29.13 1.14 -1.55
C ARG A 116 28.53 0.02 -0.71
N VAL A 117 27.68 0.34 0.26
CA VAL A 117 26.98 -0.65 1.09
C VAL A 117 25.80 -1.27 0.34
N LEU A 118 25.04 -0.46 -0.40
CA LEU A 118 23.79 -0.89 -1.03
C LEU A 118 23.99 -1.66 -2.32
N GLU A 119 24.96 -1.28 -3.15
CA GLU A 119 25.20 -1.92 -4.45
C GLU A 119 25.43 -3.44 -4.34
N PRO A 120 26.29 -3.96 -3.43
CA PRO A 120 26.43 -5.41 -3.24
C PRO A 120 25.13 -6.09 -2.80
N LEU A 121 24.29 -5.43 -2.00
CA LEU A 121 23.01 -5.98 -1.54
C LEU A 121 21.97 -6.04 -2.66
N ILE A 122 21.92 -5.01 -3.50
CA ILE A 122 21.07 -4.95 -4.69
C ILE A 122 21.48 -6.06 -5.68
N ASN A 123 22.79 -6.18 -5.97
CA ASN A 123 23.31 -7.17 -6.90
C ASN A 123 23.05 -8.60 -6.39
N ARG A 124 23.27 -8.88 -5.10
CA ARG A 124 22.91 -10.17 -4.49
C ARG A 124 21.42 -10.47 -4.57
N ARG A 125 20.56 -9.46 -4.33
CA ARG A 125 19.11 -9.64 -4.43
C ARG A 125 18.69 -9.97 -5.87
N ARG A 126 19.29 -9.29 -6.87
CA ARG A 126 19.06 -9.55 -8.30
C ARG A 126 19.46 -10.98 -8.67
N GLU A 127 20.64 -11.42 -8.22
CA GLU A 127 21.13 -12.78 -8.46
C GLU A 127 20.21 -13.85 -7.86
N TYR A 128 19.80 -13.71 -6.59
CA TYR A 128 18.85 -14.64 -5.99
C TYR A 128 17.49 -14.64 -6.68
N LYS A 129 17.04 -13.49 -7.22
CA LYS A 129 15.81 -13.43 -8.01
C LYS A 129 15.94 -14.21 -9.32
N LYS A 130 17.09 -14.12 -10.00
CA LYS A 130 17.39 -14.93 -11.20
C LYS A 130 17.34 -16.42 -10.89
N ARG A 131 18.08 -16.88 -9.87
CA ARG A 131 18.13 -18.30 -9.46
C ARG A 131 16.78 -18.88 -9.05
N VAL A 132 15.90 -18.06 -8.48
CA VAL A 132 14.54 -18.48 -8.09
C VAL A 132 13.62 -18.65 -9.31
N LYS A 133 13.83 -17.86 -10.37
CA LYS A 133 13.09 -17.94 -11.64
C LYS A 133 13.62 -19.06 -12.53
N ASP A 134 14.88 -19.43 -12.35
CA ASP A 134 15.52 -20.54 -13.05
C ASP A 134 14.80 -21.86 -12.75
N LYS A 135 14.39 -22.55 -13.82
CA LYS A 135 13.69 -23.85 -13.74
C LYS A 135 14.65 -25.02 -13.89
N ASP A 136 15.93 -24.75 -14.15
CA ASP A 136 16.95 -25.79 -14.29
C ASP A 136 17.29 -26.40 -12.93
N LYS A 137 17.61 -27.71 -12.94
CA LYS A 137 17.83 -28.50 -11.72
C LYS A 137 19.02 -28.02 -10.88
N GLU A 138 19.96 -27.26 -11.45
CA GLU A 138 21.21 -26.84 -10.80
C GLU A 138 20.98 -26.03 -9.50
N TYR A 139 19.88 -25.28 -9.42
CA TYR A 139 19.57 -24.42 -8.26
C TYR A 139 18.30 -24.82 -7.51
N ASN A 140 17.60 -25.86 -7.96
CA ASN A 140 16.29 -26.23 -7.40
C ASN A 140 16.41 -26.75 -5.95
N ASP A 141 17.50 -27.43 -5.61
CA ASP A 141 17.77 -27.98 -4.27
C ASP A 141 17.91 -26.89 -3.18
N HIS A 142 18.06 -25.62 -3.57
CA HIS A 142 18.21 -24.48 -2.64
C HIS A 142 17.22 -23.35 -2.89
N ARG A 143 16.16 -23.61 -3.68
CA ARG A 143 15.18 -22.58 -4.06
C ARG A 143 14.54 -21.88 -2.86
N GLU A 144 14.16 -22.63 -1.82
CA GLU A 144 13.60 -22.08 -0.59
C GLU A 144 14.56 -21.13 0.13
N ILE A 145 15.86 -21.48 0.16
CA ILE A 145 16.91 -20.65 0.77
C ILE A 145 17.07 -19.36 -0.02
N TYR A 146 17.07 -19.42 -1.35
CA TYR A 146 17.17 -18.23 -2.20
C TYR A 146 15.93 -17.34 -2.07
N GLU A 147 14.73 -17.92 -1.99
CA GLU A 147 13.49 -17.19 -1.69
C GLU A 147 13.57 -16.44 -0.35
N ALA A 148 14.00 -17.14 0.72
CA ALA A 148 14.16 -16.53 2.03
C ALA A 148 15.20 -15.40 2.03
N ARG A 149 16.36 -15.60 1.38
CA ARG A 149 17.43 -14.59 1.26
C ARG A 149 17.01 -13.38 0.42
N LYS A 150 16.35 -13.61 -0.72
CA LYS A 150 15.76 -12.56 -1.57
C LYS A 150 14.78 -11.70 -0.77
N LYS A 151 13.91 -12.33 0.02
CA LYS A 151 12.93 -11.65 0.88
C LYS A 151 13.62 -10.87 2.00
N ALA A 152 14.62 -11.43 2.66
CA ALA A 152 15.39 -10.73 3.69
C ALA A 152 16.09 -9.48 3.13
N LEU A 153 16.75 -9.59 1.97
CA LEU A 153 17.38 -8.45 1.30
C LEU A 153 16.37 -7.38 0.89
N LYS A 154 15.17 -7.76 0.41
CA LYS A 154 14.09 -6.80 0.14
C LYS A 154 13.76 -5.97 1.38
N TRP A 155 13.59 -6.61 2.54
CA TRP A 155 13.30 -5.92 3.81
C TRP A 155 14.45 -5.05 4.32
N ILE A 156 15.70 -5.46 4.10
CA ILE A 156 16.86 -4.61 4.44
C ILE A 156 16.85 -3.36 3.55
N LEU A 157 16.72 -3.55 2.23
CA LEU A 157 16.77 -2.48 1.23
C LEU A 157 15.61 -1.47 1.36
N VAL A 158 14.39 -1.92 1.70
CA VAL A 158 13.22 -1.01 1.81
C VAL A 158 13.38 0.00 2.95
N THR A 159 14.17 -0.33 3.98
CA THR A 159 14.35 0.57 5.13
C THR A 159 15.38 1.67 4.90
N CYS A 160 16.23 1.56 3.86
CA CYS A 160 17.29 2.52 3.59
C CYS A 160 16.77 3.93 3.29
N PHE A 161 15.62 4.05 2.62
CA PHE A 161 15.01 5.34 2.31
C PHE A 161 14.55 6.09 3.56
N GLY A 162 13.72 5.45 4.39
CA GLY A 162 13.25 6.03 5.65
C GLY A 162 14.40 6.30 6.63
N TYR A 163 15.45 5.48 6.57
CA TYR A 163 16.67 5.67 7.37
C TYR A 163 17.38 6.99 7.06
N MET A 164 17.39 7.47 5.81
CA MET A 164 17.99 8.76 5.47
C MET A 164 17.29 9.95 6.15
N GLY A 165 15.97 9.88 6.32
CA GLY A 165 15.18 10.93 6.99
C GLY A 165 15.03 10.74 8.50
N TYR A 166 15.56 9.65 9.08
CA TYR A 166 15.39 9.37 10.50
C TYR A 166 16.43 10.10 11.35
N ARG A 167 15.97 10.98 12.24
CA ARG A 167 16.85 11.80 13.11
C ARG A 167 17.89 11.02 13.90
N ASN A 168 17.61 9.77 14.31
CA ASN A 168 18.58 8.99 15.10
C ASN A 168 19.41 8.01 14.24
N ALA A 169 19.29 8.05 12.91
CA ALA A 169 20.11 7.25 12.01
C ALA A 169 21.55 7.80 11.97
N ARG A 170 22.55 6.95 12.22
CA ARG A 170 23.96 7.37 12.30
C ARG A 170 24.48 7.99 11.01
N PHE A 171 24.05 7.42 9.89
CA PHE A 171 24.35 7.91 8.54
C PHE A 171 23.10 8.48 7.85
N GLY A 172 22.10 8.89 8.63
CA GLY A 172 20.95 9.63 8.09
C GLY A 172 21.30 11.09 7.85
N ARG A 173 20.75 11.66 6.78
CA ARG A 173 20.86 13.07 6.42
C ARG A 173 19.62 13.47 5.61
N ILE A 174 18.89 14.48 6.07
CA ILE A 174 17.61 14.88 5.47
C ILE A 174 17.79 15.34 4.02
N GLU A 175 18.90 16.03 3.71
CA GLU A 175 19.20 16.44 2.33
C GLU A 175 19.35 15.24 1.38
N CYS A 176 19.84 14.09 1.86
CA CYS A 176 19.85 12.87 1.06
C CYS A 176 18.43 12.34 0.81
N HIS A 177 17.56 12.38 1.83
CA HIS A 177 16.16 11.98 1.70
C HIS A 177 15.41 12.85 0.68
N GLU A 178 15.63 14.15 0.71
CA GLU A 178 15.09 15.12 -0.26
C GLU A 178 15.56 14.81 -1.70
N VAL A 179 16.88 14.62 -1.89
CA VAL A 179 17.46 14.27 -3.20
C VAL A 179 16.85 12.97 -3.74
N ILE A 180 16.70 11.94 -2.89
CA ILE A 180 16.09 10.67 -3.31
C ILE A 180 14.64 10.89 -3.77
N ASN A 181 13.85 11.70 -3.06
CA ASN A 181 12.47 12.02 -3.47
C ASN A 181 12.44 12.79 -4.79
N THR A 182 13.36 13.72 -5.03
CA THR A 182 13.40 14.46 -6.31
C THR A 182 13.66 13.54 -7.50
N TYR A 183 14.64 12.65 -7.41
CA TYR A 183 14.90 11.64 -8.43
C TYR A 183 13.73 10.66 -8.58
N GLY A 184 13.14 10.21 -7.47
CA GLY A 184 11.96 9.33 -7.52
C GLY A 184 10.79 9.97 -8.26
N ARG A 185 10.57 11.27 -8.07
CA ARG A 185 9.54 12.03 -8.80
C ARG A 185 9.85 12.14 -10.28
N GLU A 186 11.07 12.55 -10.63
CA GLU A 186 11.51 12.68 -12.01
C GLU A 186 11.43 11.34 -12.76
N LEU A 187 11.87 10.24 -12.13
CA LEU A 187 11.82 8.90 -12.71
C LEU A 187 10.40 8.47 -13.03
N LEU A 188 9.45 8.65 -12.11
CA LEU A 188 8.05 8.28 -12.38
C LEU A 188 7.44 9.15 -13.49
N LEU A 189 7.75 10.45 -13.52
CA LEU A 189 7.31 11.38 -14.57
C LEU A 189 7.87 10.97 -15.95
N ASN A 190 9.15 10.67 -16.04
CA ASN A 190 9.78 10.25 -17.28
C ASN A 190 9.27 8.87 -17.72
N THR A 191 9.04 7.96 -16.79
CA THR A 191 8.46 6.64 -17.08
C THR A 191 7.06 6.76 -17.69
N ALA A 192 6.22 7.63 -17.14
CA ALA A 192 4.90 7.92 -17.69
C ALA A 192 5.00 8.48 -19.12
N ARG A 193 5.90 9.45 -19.37
CA ARG A 193 6.13 9.99 -20.72
C ARG A 193 6.60 8.93 -21.71
N ILE A 194 7.55 8.07 -21.31
CA ILE A 194 8.04 6.97 -22.16
C ILE A 194 6.88 6.02 -22.51
N ALA A 195 5.99 5.74 -21.56
CA ALA A 195 4.82 4.91 -21.80
C ALA A 195 3.85 5.58 -22.79
N GLU A 196 3.57 6.88 -22.61
CA GLU A 196 2.73 7.67 -23.53
C GLU A 196 3.32 7.73 -24.95
N ASP A 197 4.63 7.96 -25.08
CA ASP A 197 5.36 7.95 -26.37
C ASP A 197 5.28 6.59 -27.09
N LEU A 198 5.12 5.51 -26.33
CA LEU A 198 4.94 4.15 -26.85
C LEU A 198 3.47 3.77 -27.05
N GLY A 199 2.54 4.73 -26.93
CA GLY A 199 1.12 4.56 -27.19
C GLY A 199 0.34 3.91 -26.04
N TYR A 200 0.88 3.92 -24.83
CA TYR A 200 0.13 3.53 -23.63
C TYR A 200 -0.56 4.73 -23.00
N GLU A 201 -1.71 4.48 -22.38
CA GLU A 201 -2.40 5.48 -21.56
C GLU A 201 -2.04 5.26 -20.09
N VAL A 202 -1.54 6.28 -19.40
CA VAL A 202 -1.26 6.19 -17.96
C VAL A 202 -2.58 6.24 -17.18
N LEU A 203 -2.90 5.16 -16.45
CA LEU A 203 -4.11 5.06 -15.63
C LEU A 203 -3.87 5.46 -14.18
N HIS A 204 -2.71 5.07 -13.63
CA HIS A 204 -2.37 5.32 -12.24
C HIS A 204 -0.85 5.20 -12.03
N GLY A 205 -0.33 5.80 -10.96
CA GLY A 205 1.06 5.67 -10.56
C GLY A 205 1.23 6.05 -9.09
N ILE A 206 2.01 5.26 -8.36
CA ILE A 206 2.31 5.49 -6.95
C ILE A 206 3.78 5.20 -6.75
N VAL A 207 4.59 6.23 -6.55
CA VAL A 207 6.00 6.09 -6.17
C VAL A 207 6.81 5.25 -7.18
N ASP A 208 6.92 3.95 -6.94
CA ASP A 208 7.72 2.99 -7.69
C ASP A 208 6.92 2.11 -8.66
N SER A 209 5.59 2.25 -8.69
CA SER A 209 4.73 1.47 -9.58
C SER A 209 3.91 2.37 -10.52
N LEU A 210 3.69 1.88 -11.75
CA LEU A 210 2.87 2.54 -12.78
C LEU A 210 1.89 1.52 -13.40
N TRP A 211 0.64 1.93 -13.56
CA TRP A 211 -0.40 1.18 -14.26
C TRP A 211 -0.70 1.88 -15.57
N VAL A 212 -0.46 1.17 -16.68
CA VAL A 212 -0.61 1.70 -18.02
C VAL A 212 -1.54 0.82 -18.83
N LYS A 213 -2.45 1.42 -19.58
CA LYS A 213 -3.38 0.73 -20.46
C LYS A 213 -2.79 0.65 -21.85
N SER A 214 -2.76 -0.56 -22.39
CA SER A 214 -2.35 -0.80 -23.76
C SER A 214 -3.52 -0.57 -24.71
N SER A 215 -3.26 0.19 -25.77
CA SER A 215 -4.22 0.45 -26.85
C SER A 215 -4.36 -0.73 -27.81
N SER A 216 -3.43 -1.69 -27.80
CA SER A 216 -3.46 -2.89 -28.64
C SER A 216 -2.85 -4.09 -27.91
N ASN A 217 -3.39 -5.30 -28.12
CA ASN A 217 -2.80 -6.55 -27.59
C ASN A 217 -1.38 -6.84 -28.13
N SER A 218 -0.91 -6.03 -29.08
CA SER A 218 0.39 -6.13 -29.75
C SER A 218 1.48 -5.23 -29.14
N ASN A 219 1.19 -4.42 -28.10
CA ASN A 219 2.24 -3.60 -27.51
C ASN A 219 3.28 -4.47 -26.78
N ASN A 220 4.54 -4.36 -27.19
CA ASN A 220 5.64 -5.08 -26.56
C ASN A 220 5.99 -4.45 -25.19
N HIS A 221 5.48 -5.06 -24.10
CA HIS A 221 5.73 -4.62 -22.73
C HIS A 221 7.20 -4.72 -22.32
N GLU A 222 7.95 -5.67 -22.89
CA GLU A 222 9.39 -5.81 -22.62
C GLU A 222 10.15 -4.61 -23.18
N LYS A 223 9.80 -4.16 -24.39
CA LYS A 223 10.36 -2.95 -25.01
C LYS A 223 10.09 -1.68 -24.19
N LEU A 224 8.93 -1.60 -23.52
CA LEU A 224 8.65 -0.52 -22.57
C LEU A 224 9.65 -0.56 -21.40
N CYS A 225 9.83 -1.72 -20.76
CA CYS A 225 10.79 -1.87 -19.67
C CYS A 225 12.25 -1.61 -20.10
N GLU A 226 12.64 -2.07 -21.29
CA GLU A 226 13.97 -1.82 -21.88
C GLU A 226 14.20 -0.33 -22.09
N LYS A 227 13.28 0.38 -22.74
CA LYS A 227 13.41 1.83 -22.99
C LYS A 227 13.47 2.64 -21.70
N ILE A 228 12.70 2.26 -20.67
CA ILE A 228 12.79 2.88 -19.34
C ILE A 228 14.17 2.61 -18.71
N PHE A 229 14.69 1.39 -18.82
CA PHE A 229 16.02 1.05 -18.31
C PHE A 229 17.13 1.80 -19.05
N GLU A 230 17.08 1.89 -20.38
CA GLU A 230 18.06 2.62 -21.20
C GLU A 230 18.14 4.10 -20.82
N GLN A 231 16.99 4.74 -20.54
CA GLN A 231 16.96 6.17 -20.18
C GLN A 231 17.30 6.42 -18.70
N SER A 232 16.85 5.57 -17.79
CA SER A 232 17.01 5.81 -16.34
C SER A 232 18.24 5.13 -15.72
N GLY A 233 18.72 4.03 -16.32
CA GLY A 233 19.67 3.11 -15.72
C GLY A 233 19.12 2.32 -14.52
N ILE A 234 17.81 2.37 -14.26
CA ILE A 234 17.16 1.66 -13.15
C ILE A 234 16.20 0.62 -13.71
N SER A 235 16.35 -0.62 -13.25
CA SER A 235 15.57 -1.76 -13.73
C SER A 235 14.11 -1.66 -13.28
N VAL A 236 13.22 -1.74 -14.26
CA VAL A 236 11.78 -1.92 -14.09
C VAL A 236 11.44 -3.36 -14.44
N GLU A 237 10.46 -3.92 -13.74
CA GLU A 237 9.92 -5.24 -14.04
C GLU A 237 8.42 -5.17 -14.32
N LEU A 238 7.97 -6.05 -15.21
CA LEU A 238 6.56 -6.36 -15.40
C LEU A 238 6.07 -7.17 -14.19
N GLU A 239 5.21 -6.56 -13.38
CA GLU A 239 4.57 -7.24 -12.24
C GLU A 239 3.44 -8.16 -12.73
N GLY A 240 2.68 -7.71 -13.73
CA GLY A 240 1.65 -8.52 -14.37
C GLY A 240 0.75 -7.76 -15.32
N ILE A 241 -0.04 -8.53 -16.08
CA ILE A 241 -1.07 -8.04 -17.00
C ILE A 241 -2.44 -8.39 -16.43
N TYR A 242 -3.34 -7.42 -16.38
CA TYR A 242 -4.68 -7.57 -15.85
C TYR A 242 -5.67 -7.95 -16.95
N LYS A 243 -6.46 -8.99 -16.69
CA LYS A 243 -7.73 -9.22 -17.41
C LYS A 243 -8.63 -8.00 -17.23
N TRP A 244 -8.78 -7.59 -15.98
CA TRP A 244 -9.48 -6.37 -15.60
C TRP A 244 -8.95 -5.84 -14.26
N ILE A 245 -9.05 -4.53 -14.08
CA ILE A 245 -8.72 -3.84 -12.82
C ILE A 245 -9.72 -2.72 -12.56
N VAL A 246 -10.05 -2.51 -11.30
CA VAL A 246 -10.98 -1.48 -10.85
C VAL A 246 -10.26 -0.54 -9.89
N PHE A 247 -10.11 0.73 -10.29
CA PHE A 247 -9.63 1.80 -9.41
C PHE A 247 -10.79 2.47 -8.70
N LEU A 248 -10.62 2.71 -7.40
CA LEU A 248 -11.70 3.20 -6.53
C LEU A 248 -11.53 4.67 -6.15
N PRO A 249 -12.64 5.40 -5.93
CA PRO A 249 -12.58 6.75 -5.38
C PRO A 249 -12.15 6.73 -3.90
N LYS A 250 -11.84 7.90 -3.34
CA LYS A 250 -11.75 8.10 -1.89
C LYS A 250 -13.12 7.92 -1.24
N ARG A 251 -13.12 7.77 0.09
CA ARG A 251 -14.38 7.66 0.86
C ARG A 251 -15.01 9.03 1.11
N SER A 252 -14.18 10.04 1.25
CA SER A 252 -14.57 11.43 1.56
C SER A 252 -15.11 12.18 0.35
N ASP A 253 -14.64 11.83 -0.84
CA ASP A 253 -14.83 12.63 -2.05
C ASP A 253 -14.63 11.74 -3.30
N PRO A 254 -15.07 12.21 -4.48
CA PRO A 254 -15.04 11.40 -5.70
C PRO A 254 -13.66 11.35 -6.39
N THR A 255 -12.58 11.87 -5.79
CA THR A 255 -11.23 11.78 -6.37
C THR A 255 -10.64 10.38 -6.21
N GLY A 256 -9.66 10.04 -7.04
CA GLY A 256 -9.03 8.73 -7.04
C GLY A 256 -8.32 8.40 -5.72
N ALA A 257 -8.56 7.20 -5.17
CA ALA A 257 -7.85 6.74 -3.99
C ALA A 257 -6.64 5.89 -4.37
N LEU A 258 -5.47 6.39 -4.00
CA LEU A 258 -4.17 5.83 -4.40
C LEU A 258 -4.05 4.34 -4.09
N ASN A 259 -4.25 3.97 -2.82
CA ASN A 259 -4.07 2.59 -2.38
C ASN A 259 -5.37 1.77 -2.39
N ARG A 260 -6.36 2.12 -3.21
CA ARG A 260 -7.66 1.42 -3.27
C ARG A 260 -7.97 0.95 -4.68
N TYR A 261 -7.71 -0.32 -4.93
CA TYR A 261 -8.03 -0.97 -6.19
C TYR A 261 -8.09 -2.48 -6.00
N TYR A 262 -8.74 -3.16 -6.93
CA TYR A 262 -8.70 -4.61 -7.04
C TYR A 262 -8.74 -5.03 -8.50
N GLY A 263 -8.07 -6.11 -8.85
CA GLY A 263 -8.00 -6.58 -10.23
C GLY A 263 -7.55 -8.03 -10.32
N LEU A 264 -7.87 -8.65 -11.45
CA LEU A 264 -7.52 -10.04 -11.76
C LEU A 264 -6.42 -10.05 -12.82
N PHE A 265 -5.28 -10.66 -12.48
CA PHE A 265 -4.22 -10.91 -13.45
C PHE A 265 -4.60 -12.02 -14.43
N GLU A 266 -3.97 -12.04 -15.61
CA GLU A 266 -4.14 -13.10 -16.61
C GLU A 266 -3.78 -14.49 -16.07
N ASN A 267 -2.85 -14.57 -15.13
CA ASN A 267 -2.46 -15.81 -14.45
C ASN A 267 -3.49 -16.31 -13.41
N GLY A 268 -4.61 -15.57 -13.21
CA GLY A 268 -5.68 -15.89 -12.27
C GLY A 268 -5.46 -15.40 -10.84
N GLU A 269 -4.32 -14.76 -10.53
CA GLU A 269 -4.08 -14.17 -9.22
C GLU A 269 -4.86 -12.84 -9.08
N MET A 270 -5.51 -12.64 -7.93
CA MET A 270 -6.21 -11.39 -7.64
C MET A 270 -5.34 -10.46 -6.81
N LYS A 271 -5.13 -9.24 -7.31
CA LYS A 271 -4.48 -8.17 -6.56
C LYS A 271 -5.52 -7.31 -5.87
N ILE A 272 -5.36 -7.12 -4.56
CA ILE A 272 -6.29 -6.34 -3.73
C ILE A 272 -5.51 -5.35 -2.87
N ARG A 273 -5.92 -4.07 -2.90
CA ARG A 273 -5.37 -2.99 -2.09
C ARG A 273 -6.48 -2.11 -1.49
N GLY A 274 -6.29 -1.74 -0.23
CA GLY A 274 -7.13 -0.74 0.46
C GLY A 274 -8.58 -1.15 0.76
N LEU A 275 -8.92 -2.43 0.63
CA LEU A 275 -10.23 -2.98 1.00
C LEU A 275 -10.24 -3.52 2.43
N GLU A 276 -11.41 -3.59 3.04
CA GLU A 276 -11.65 -4.09 4.40
C GLU A 276 -11.08 -5.49 4.65
N LEU A 277 -11.19 -6.39 3.67
CA LEU A 277 -10.72 -7.76 3.78
C LEU A 277 -9.21 -7.88 4.09
N ARG A 278 -8.43 -6.84 3.78
CA ARG A 278 -6.99 -6.75 4.06
C ARG A 278 -6.67 -6.10 5.40
N ARG A 279 -7.66 -5.56 6.12
CA ARG A 279 -7.46 -4.88 7.40
C ARG A 279 -7.63 -5.85 8.56
N SER A 280 -6.69 -5.81 9.51
CA SER A 280 -6.73 -6.65 10.71
C SER A 280 -7.89 -6.32 11.65
N ASP A 281 -8.43 -5.10 11.54
CA ASP A 281 -9.54 -4.59 12.35
C ASP A 281 -10.92 -4.90 11.78
N THR A 282 -11.00 -5.59 10.64
CA THR A 282 -12.26 -6.02 10.03
C THR A 282 -12.64 -7.41 10.52
N PRO A 283 -13.88 -7.61 11.02
CA PRO A 283 -14.34 -8.91 11.53
C PRO A 283 -14.44 -9.94 10.39
N PRO A 284 -14.24 -11.24 10.68
CA PRO A 284 -14.22 -12.30 9.67
C PRO A 284 -15.44 -12.27 8.74
N LEU A 285 -16.64 -12.09 9.28
CA LEU A 285 -17.88 -12.02 8.51
C LEU A 285 -17.81 -11.02 7.34
N ILE A 286 -17.27 -9.82 7.58
CA ILE A 286 -17.20 -8.75 6.58
C ILE A 286 -16.07 -9.02 5.58
N ARG A 287 -14.97 -9.64 6.04
CA ARG A 287 -13.87 -10.09 5.19
C ARG A 287 -14.35 -11.18 4.24
N ASP A 288 -15.10 -12.15 4.74
CA ASP A 288 -15.61 -13.28 3.97
C ASP A 288 -16.65 -12.81 2.96
N ALA A 289 -17.55 -11.90 3.34
CA ALA A 289 -18.48 -11.27 2.40
C ALA A 289 -17.75 -10.59 1.23
N GLN A 290 -16.74 -9.75 1.49
CA GLN A 290 -15.94 -9.14 0.41
C GLN A 290 -15.17 -10.18 -0.41
N MET A 291 -14.62 -11.21 0.23
CA MET A 291 -13.90 -12.26 -0.46
C MET A 291 -14.83 -13.03 -1.41
N ASP A 292 -16.03 -13.38 -0.98
CA ASP A 292 -16.99 -14.12 -1.78
C ASP A 292 -17.56 -13.28 -2.93
N MET A 293 -17.79 -11.97 -2.70
CA MET A 293 -18.06 -11.02 -3.79
C MET A 293 -16.95 -11.03 -4.84
N LEU A 294 -15.70 -10.96 -4.40
CA LEU A 294 -14.54 -10.98 -5.29
C LEU A 294 -14.35 -12.32 -6.00
N LYS A 295 -14.63 -13.46 -5.34
CA LYS A 295 -14.61 -14.79 -5.99
C LYS A 295 -15.61 -14.87 -7.14
N VAL A 296 -16.79 -14.28 -6.99
CA VAL A 296 -17.76 -14.18 -8.10
C VAL A 296 -17.17 -13.34 -9.23
N MET A 297 -16.63 -12.16 -8.91
CA MET A 297 -15.98 -11.29 -9.90
C MET A 297 -14.81 -11.96 -10.62
N ALA A 298 -14.00 -12.76 -9.91
CA ALA A 298 -12.83 -13.47 -10.44
C ALA A 298 -13.15 -14.45 -11.57
N ARG A 299 -14.42 -14.86 -11.71
CA ARG A 299 -14.87 -15.75 -12.77
C ARG A 299 -15.07 -15.03 -14.11
N ALA A 300 -14.95 -13.70 -14.14
CA ALA A 300 -15.00 -12.91 -15.38
C ALA A 300 -13.63 -12.85 -16.03
N ASN A 301 -13.59 -13.05 -17.35
CA ASN A 301 -12.38 -12.97 -18.16
C ASN A 301 -12.11 -11.57 -18.71
N ASP A 302 -13.13 -10.73 -18.75
CA ASP A 302 -13.08 -9.38 -19.31
C ASP A 302 -14.04 -8.45 -18.53
N ALA A 303 -14.04 -7.15 -18.87
CA ALA A 303 -14.85 -6.13 -18.21
C ALA A 303 -16.35 -6.33 -18.45
N ALA A 304 -16.74 -6.82 -19.63
CA ALA A 304 -18.15 -7.02 -19.97
C ALA A 304 -18.74 -8.18 -19.15
N GLU A 305 -18.03 -9.30 -19.05
CA GLU A 305 -18.36 -10.42 -18.18
C GLU A 305 -18.39 -9.98 -16.71
N LEU A 306 -17.43 -9.16 -16.27
CA LEU A 306 -17.41 -8.65 -14.90
C LEU A 306 -18.65 -7.82 -14.60
N GLN A 307 -19.03 -6.93 -15.51
CA GLN A 307 -20.23 -6.12 -15.39
C GLN A 307 -21.50 -6.99 -15.38
N GLY A 308 -21.55 -8.05 -16.21
CA GLY A 308 -22.62 -9.04 -16.23
C GLY A 308 -22.77 -9.85 -14.94
N ARG A 309 -21.71 -9.96 -14.13
CA ARG A 309 -21.72 -10.67 -12.84
C ARG A 309 -22.16 -9.81 -11.65
N ILE A 310 -22.29 -8.49 -11.81
CA ILE A 310 -22.69 -7.61 -10.70
C ILE A 310 -24.01 -8.02 -10.03
N PRO A 311 -25.06 -8.49 -10.74
CA PRO A 311 -26.25 -9.04 -10.10
C PRO A 311 -25.96 -10.22 -9.16
N GLU A 312 -25.11 -11.17 -9.57
CA GLU A 312 -24.70 -12.30 -8.74
C GLU A 312 -23.93 -11.83 -7.50
N VAL A 313 -23.07 -10.81 -7.64
CA VAL A 313 -22.35 -10.21 -6.51
C VAL A 313 -23.32 -9.57 -5.50
N ILE A 314 -24.41 -8.97 -5.97
CA ILE A 314 -25.44 -8.38 -5.10
C ILE A 314 -26.20 -9.47 -4.32
N GLU A 315 -26.44 -10.63 -4.92
CA GLU A 315 -27.03 -11.77 -4.22
C GLU A 315 -26.13 -12.27 -3.07
N VAL A 316 -24.80 -12.26 -3.26
CA VAL A 316 -23.86 -12.52 -2.15
C VAL A 316 -24.08 -11.54 -1.00
N VAL A 317 -24.14 -10.24 -1.30
CA VAL A 317 -24.38 -9.20 -0.27
C VAL A 317 -25.70 -9.43 0.46
N ARG A 318 -26.76 -9.82 -0.27
CA ARG A 318 -28.06 -10.14 0.31
C ARG A 318 -28.02 -11.35 1.24
N GLY A 319 -27.36 -12.44 0.82
CA GLY A 319 -27.20 -13.63 1.66
C GLY A 319 -26.55 -13.31 3.01
N TYR A 320 -25.47 -12.53 3.00
CA TYR A 320 -24.83 -12.07 4.23
C TYR A 320 -25.72 -11.11 5.04
N ALA A 321 -26.45 -10.21 4.38
CA ALA A 321 -27.37 -9.30 5.07
C ALA A 321 -28.51 -10.06 5.77
N ASP A 322 -29.08 -11.07 5.12
CA ASP A 322 -30.13 -11.91 5.69
C ASP A 322 -29.62 -12.72 6.89
N MET A 323 -28.42 -13.30 6.79
CA MET A 323 -27.77 -14.03 7.88
C MET A 323 -27.56 -13.13 9.12
N ILE A 324 -27.13 -11.87 8.91
CA ILE A 324 -26.99 -10.86 9.98
C ILE A 324 -28.37 -10.50 10.56
N ALA A 325 -29.34 -10.23 9.69
CA ALA A 325 -30.68 -9.79 10.09
C ALA A 325 -31.41 -10.87 10.90
N LYS A 326 -31.30 -12.14 10.52
CA LYS A 326 -31.89 -13.29 11.23
C LYS A 326 -31.13 -13.62 12.52
N GLY A 327 -29.84 -13.30 12.59
CA GLY A 327 -29.00 -13.63 13.74
C GLY A 327 -28.42 -15.04 13.67
N GLU A 328 -28.23 -15.55 12.46
CA GLU A 328 -27.71 -16.90 12.16
C GLU A 328 -26.18 -16.93 12.05
N CYS A 329 -25.51 -15.80 12.31
CA CYS A 329 -24.05 -15.69 12.31
C CYS A 329 -23.42 -16.35 13.54
N ASP A 330 -22.30 -17.04 13.37
CA ASP A 330 -21.43 -17.43 14.49
C ASP A 330 -20.83 -16.16 15.13
N LEU A 331 -20.85 -16.08 16.47
CA LEU A 331 -20.31 -14.94 17.21
C LEU A 331 -18.82 -14.73 16.93
N LYS A 332 -18.06 -15.80 16.63
CA LYS A 332 -16.63 -15.69 16.32
C LYS A 332 -16.37 -14.86 15.05
N ASP A 333 -17.31 -14.88 14.11
CA ASP A 333 -17.19 -14.18 12.83
C ASP A 333 -17.52 -12.68 12.97
N LEU A 334 -18.09 -12.28 14.10
CA LEU A 334 -18.41 -10.90 14.44
C LEU A 334 -17.27 -10.19 15.21
N VAL A 335 -16.21 -10.90 15.58
CA VAL A 335 -15.16 -10.36 16.47
C VAL A 335 -14.29 -9.33 15.77
N PHE A 336 -14.30 -8.10 16.30
CA PHE A 336 -13.31 -7.08 15.97
C PHE A 336 -12.02 -7.33 16.74
N THR A 337 -10.86 -7.14 16.08
CA THR A 337 -9.54 -7.17 16.71
C THR A 337 -8.85 -5.83 16.53
N SER A 338 -8.43 -5.19 17.62
CA SER A 338 -7.88 -3.83 17.57
C SER A 338 -6.67 -3.70 18.48
N VAL A 339 -5.60 -3.07 17.99
CA VAL A 339 -4.40 -2.78 18.81
C VAL A 339 -4.64 -1.50 19.59
N VAL A 340 -4.43 -1.54 20.90
CA VAL A 340 -4.55 -0.33 21.73
C VAL A 340 -3.24 0.46 21.69
N SER A 341 -3.32 1.77 21.51
CA SER A 341 -2.13 2.63 21.38
C SER A 341 -1.74 3.37 22.65
N LYS A 342 -2.59 3.32 23.69
CA LYS A 342 -2.43 4.04 24.96
C LYS A 342 -3.20 3.31 26.05
N ASP A 343 -2.84 3.54 27.31
CA ASP A 343 -3.57 3.03 28.47
C ASP A 343 -4.99 3.60 28.54
N SER A 344 -5.89 2.90 29.25
CA SER A 344 -7.31 3.29 29.37
C SER A 344 -7.52 4.69 29.94
N GLU A 345 -6.62 5.13 30.83
CA GLU A 345 -6.69 6.45 31.49
C GLU A 345 -6.44 7.63 30.54
N TYR A 346 -5.77 7.40 29.40
CA TYR A 346 -5.46 8.46 28.43
C TYR A 346 -6.51 8.61 27.31
N TYR A 347 -7.67 7.93 27.43
CA TYR A 347 -8.78 8.13 26.50
C TYR A 347 -9.76 9.18 27.02
N HIS A 348 -10.03 10.20 26.21
CA HIS A 348 -11.01 11.25 26.54
C HIS A 348 -12.45 10.91 26.12
N GLN A 349 -12.63 9.92 25.23
CA GLN A 349 -13.93 9.53 24.69
C GLN A 349 -14.12 8.02 24.76
N LEU A 350 -15.34 7.58 25.10
CA LEU A 350 -15.70 6.16 25.15
C LEU A 350 -15.88 5.58 23.75
N ASN A 351 -14.78 5.11 23.17
CA ASN A 351 -14.80 4.28 21.97
C ASN A 351 -14.86 2.78 22.32
N ASN A 352 -14.97 1.92 21.31
CA ASN A 352 -15.09 0.47 21.50
C ASN A 352 -13.85 -0.14 22.16
N ASN A 353 -12.65 0.36 21.84
CA ASN A 353 -11.41 -0.11 22.47
C ASN A 353 -11.42 0.18 23.97
N LEU A 354 -11.73 1.42 24.37
CA LEU A 354 -11.84 1.80 25.77
C LEU A 354 -12.93 1.00 26.47
N ALA A 355 -14.08 0.81 25.82
CA ALA A 355 -15.17 0.03 26.40
C ALA A 355 -14.75 -1.42 26.70
N CYS A 356 -14.02 -2.06 25.78
CA CYS A 356 -13.44 -3.38 25.98
C CYS A 356 -12.38 -3.39 27.09
N MET A 357 -11.46 -2.42 27.10
CA MET A 357 -10.41 -2.30 28.12
C MET A 357 -11.01 -2.14 29.52
N LEU A 358 -12.07 -1.35 29.68
CA LEU A 358 -12.75 -1.16 30.96
C LEU A 358 -13.43 -2.45 31.46
N GLN A 359 -14.03 -3.24 30.56
CA GLN A 359 -14.58 -4.55 30.95
C GLN A 359 -13.49 -5.50 31.43
N LEU A 360 -12.38 -5.59 30.71
CA LEU A 360 -11.25 -6.44 31.09
C LEU A 360 -10.63 -5.97 32.41
N LYS A 361 -10.46 -4.66 32.60
CA LYS A 361 -9.93 -4.07 33.84
C LYS A 361 -10.79 -4.43 35.06
N ASN A 362 -12.11 -4.45 34.93
CA ASN A 362 -13.01 -4.84 36.01
C ASN A 362 -12.90 -6.32 36.39
N GLU A 363 -12.46 -7.17 35.47
CA GLU A 363 -12.15 -8.60 35.71
C GLU A 363 -10.69 -8.80 36.14
N GLY A 364 -9.97 -7.73 36.49
CA GLY A 364 -8.57 -7.77 36.90
C GLY A 364 -7.56 -7.92 35.76
N LEU A 365 -8.01 -7.89 34.49
CA LEU A 365 -7.16 -8.03 33.31
C LEU A 365 -6.75 -6.65 32.77
N LYS A 366 -5.48 -6.29 32.94
CA LYS A 366 -4.92 -5.03 32.41
C LYS A 366 -4.37 -5.22 31.00
N VAL A 367 -4.84 -4.39 30.07
CA VAL A 367 -4.37 -4.34 28.68
C VAL A 367 -3.43 -3.15 28.50
N ARG A 368 -2.24 -3.37 27.93
CA ARG A 368 -1.17 -2.37 27.75
C ARG A 368 -1.07 -1.87 26.29
N PRO A 369 -0.49 -0.68 26.06
CA PRO A 369 -0.20 -0.20 24.70
C PRO A 369 0.60 -1.23 23.88
N GLY A 370 0.15 -1.49 22.64
CA GLY A 370 0.71 -2.49 21.75
C GLY A 370 -0.01 -3.85 21.79
N GLU A 371 -0.81 -4.12 22.82
CA GLU A 371 -1.61 -5.35 22.90
C GLU A 371 -2.93 -5.24 22.12
N GLN A 372 -3.54 -6.40 21.86
CA GLN A 372 -4.80 -6.50 21.13
C GLN A 372 -5.98 -6.65 22.09
N VAL A 373 -7.06 -5.91 21.81
CA VAL A 373 -8.39 -6.15 22.37
C VAL A 373 -9.28 -6.80 21.32
N LYS A 374 -10.14 -7.72 21.75
CA LYS A 374 -11.10 -8.43 20.92
C LYS A 374 -12.50 -8.24 21.46
N TYR A 375 -13.45 -7.83 20.64
CA TYR A 375 -14.81 -7.55 21.10
C TYR A 375 -15.87 -7.72 20.02
N ILE A 376 -17.11 -7.92 20.46
CA ILE A 376 -18.31 -7.89 19.62
C ILE A 376 -19.08 -6.62 19.97
N ILE A 377 -19.57 -5.88 18.98
CA ILE A 377 -20.43 -4.71 19.20
C ILE A 377 -21.85 -5.19 19.55
N THR A 378 -22.35 -4.75 20.70
CA THR A 378 -23.68 -5.12 21.21
C THR A 378 -24.69 -3.98 21.12
N ASP A 379 -24.23 -2.74 21.30
CA ASP A 379 -25.02 -1.51 21.09
C ASP A 379 -24.06 -0.37 20.75
N ALA A 380 -23.91 -0.05 19.47
CA ALA A 380 -22.92 0.92 19.01
C ALA A 380 -23.15 2.34 19.60
N GLU A 381 -24.38 2.69 19.94
CA GLU A 381 -24.77 4.01 20.43
C GLU A 381 -24.70 4.13 21.96
N SER A 382 -24.48 3.02 22.65
CA SER A 382 -24.39 3.02 24.12
C SER A 382 -23.25 3.89 24.64
N LYS A 383 -23.58 4.71 25.65
CA LYS A 383 -22.61 5.47 26.46
C LYS A 383 -22.08 4.67 27.65
N ARG A 384 -22.58 3.45 27.87
CA ARG A 384 -22.12 2.56 28.95
C ARG A 384 -21.18 1.50 28.38
N TYR A 385 -19.98 1.39 28.93
CA TYR A 385 -18.94 0.49 28.41
C TYR A 385 -19.38 -0.99 28.39
N ASN A 386 -20.19 -1.43 29.35
CA ASN A 386 -20.69 -2.80 29.49
C ASN A 386 -21.86 -3.15 28.55
N ARG A 387 -22.52 -2.14 27.95
CA ARG A 387 -23.57 -2.34 26.96
C ARG A 387 -23.09 -2.09 25.53
N LYS A 388 -22.03 -1.29 25.35
CA LYS A 388 -21.53 -0.89 24.03
C LYS A 388 -20.95 -2.05 23.24
N VAL A 389 -20.08 -2.80 23.89
CA VAL A 389 -19.41 -3.98 23.33
C VAL A 389 -19.45 -5.11 24.34
N LYS A 390 -19.05 -6.31 23.93
CA LYS A 390 -18.70 -7.41 24.82
C LYS A 390 -17.29 -7.86 24.51
N ALA A 391 -16.40 -7.82 25.50
CA ALA A 391 -15.04 -8.36 25.35
C ALA A 391 -15.13 -9.87 25.03
N TRP A 392 -14.40 -10.31 23.99
CA TRP A 392 -14.49 -11.68 23.46
C TRP A 392 -14.11 -12.72 24.51
N GLN A 393 -13.09 -12.42 25.32
CA GLN A 393 -12.63 -13.28 26.43
C GLN A 393 -13.71 -13.51 27.50
N LEU A 394 -14.72 -12.64 27.56
CA LEU A 394 -15.80 -12.71 28.54
C LEU A 394 -17.10 -13.30 27.96
N VAL A 395 -17.09 -13.74 26.70
CA VAL A 395 -18.22 -14.43 26.07
C VAL A 395 -18.21 -15.87 26.56
N LYS A 396 -19.24 -16.27 27.33
CA LYS A 396 -19.42 -17.64 27.82
C LYS A 396 -20.27 -18.43 26.82
N GLY A 397 -19.93 -19.71 26.59
CA GLY A 397 -20.50 -20.55 25.53
C GLY A 397 -22.03 -20.76 25.53
N ASN A 398 -22.73 -20.42 26.61
CA ASN A 398 -24.18 -20.59 26.73
C ASN A 398 -24.98 -19.28 26.69
N VAL A 399 -24.35 -18.13 26.41
CA VAL A 399 -25.05 -16.84 26.39
C VAL A 399 -25.53 -16.52 24.98
N ARG A 400 -26.85 -16.36 24.80
CA ARG A 400 -27.45 -15.78 23.59
C ARG A 400 -27.11 -14.28 23.54
N LEU A 401 -25.89 -13.96 23.13
CA LEU A 401 -25.40 -12.59 23.02
C LEU A 401 -26.14 -11.90 21.87
N LEU A 402 -26.92 -10.87 22.19
CA LEU A 402 -27.52 -10.00 21.18
C LEU A 402 -26.46 -8.99 20.72
N TYR A 403 -26.07 -9.10 19.45
CA TYR A 403 -25.16 -8.15 18.82
C TYR A 403 -25.94 -7.08 18.04
N ASP A 404 -25.28 -5.96 17.76
CA ASP A 404 -25.89 -4.83 17.05
C ASP A 404 -26.04 -5.12 15.54
N LYS A 405 -27.13 -5.79 15.15
CA LYS A 405 -27.43 -6.15 13.75
C LYS A 405 -27.33 -4.96 12.81
N LYS A 406 -27.88 -3.79 13.22
CA LYS A 406 -27.85 -2.56 12.41
C LYS A 406 -26.41 -2.12 12.13
N LYS A 407 -25.53 -2.22 13.12
CA LYS A 407 -24.12 -1.85 12.96
C LYS A 407 -23.38 -2.81 12.03
N TYR A 408 -23.57 -4.13 12.15
CA TYR A 408 -22.92 -5.10 11.25
C TYR A 408 -23.45 -4.98 9.81
N LEU A 409 -24.76 -4.76 9.62
CA LEU A 409 -25.32 -4.46 8.29
C LEU A 409 -24.68 -3.20 7.68
N ALA A 410 -24.48 -2.14 8.47
CA ALA A 410 -23.80 -0.93 8.00
C ALA A 410 -22.34 -1.20 7.60
N TYR A 411 -21.61 -2.06 8.32
CA TYR A 411 -20.26 -2.48 7.92
C TYR A 411 -20.28 -3.30 6.63
N LEU A 412 -21.24 -4.21 6.47
CA LEU A 412 -21.41 -5.01 5.25
C LEU A 412 -21.69 -4.11 4.05
N VAL A 413 -22.66 -3.20 4.17
CA VAL A 413 -23.01 -2.24 3.10
C VAL A 413 -21.81 -1.37 2.71
N ARG A 414 -21.08 -0.87 3.70
CA ARG A 414 -19.87 -0.07 3.45
C ARG A 414 -18.80 -0.88 2.71
N ALA A 415 -18.55 -2.11 3.16
CA ALA A 415 -17.58 -2.99 2.54
C ALA A 415 -17.99 -3.37 1.11
N ALA A 416 -19.27 -3.65 0.88
CA ALA A 416 -19.80 -3.95 -0.44
C ALA A 416 -19.79 -2.73 -1.38
N GLY A 417 -20.18 -1.56 -0.86
CA GLY A 417 -20.17 -0.29 -1.61
C GLY A 417 -18.77 0.11 -2.05
N ASN A 418 -17.74 -0.21 -1.27
CA ASN A 418 -16.36 0.02 -1.68
C ASN A 418 -15.95 -0.78 -2.91
N ILE A 419 -16.51 -1.97 -3.11
CA ILE A 419 -16.25 -2.79 -4.30
C ILE A 419 -17.13 -2.31 -5.45
N LEU A 420 -18.42 -2.08 -5.18
CA LEU A 420 -19.44 -1.89 -6.22
C LEU A 420 -19.67 -0.42 -6.64
N ALA A 421 -19.03 0.56 -5.98
CA ALA A 421 -19.21 1.98 -6.31
C ALA A 421 -18.96 2.32 -7.79
N PRO A 422 -17.91 1.80 -8.47
CA PRO A 422 -17.69 2.05 -9.90
C PRO A 422 -18.79 1.53 -10.82
N PHE A 423 -19.61 0.59 -10.34
CA PHE A 423 -20.75 0.02 -11.06
C PHE A 423 -22.07 0.71 -10.71
N GLY A 424 -22.02 1.86 -10.03
CA GLY A 424 -23.22 2.64 -9.68
C GLY A 424 -23.98 2.14 -8.45
N TYR A 425 -23.35 1.34 -7.59
CA TYR A 425 -23.94 0.87 -6.33
C TYR A 425 -23.29 1.57 -5.13
N THR A 426 -23.93 2.67 -4.72
CA THR A 426 -23.54 3.42 -3.52
C THR A 426 -23.99 2.73 -2.24
N GLU A 427 -23.42 3.10 -1.08
CA GLU A 427 -23.87 2.62 0.23
C GLU A 427 -25.40 2.82 0.42
N ARG A 428 -25.94 3.95 -0.06
CA ARG A 428 -27.37 4.24 -0.03
C ARG A 428 -28.18 3.23 -0.84
N LYS A 429 -27.80 3.00 -2.10
CA LYS A 429 -28.50 2.07 -3.00
C LYS A 429 -28.43 0.64 -2.45
N LEU A 430 -27.29 0.22 -1.93
CA LEU A 430 -27.12 -1.08 -1.29
C LEU A 430 -27.95 -1.23 -0.02
N THR A 431 -28.04 -0.19 0.81
CA THR A 431 -28.91 -0.18 2.00
C THR A 431 -30.38 -0.40 1.60
N GLU A 432 -30.83 0.18 0.49
CA GLU A 432 -32.18 -0.02 -0.03
C GLU A 432 -32.40 -1.43 -0.59
N ILE A 433 -31.39 -2.00 -1.24
CA ILE A 433 -31.41 -3.36 -1.85
C ILE A 433 -31.52 -4.47 -0.81
N ILE A 434 -30.92 -4.29 0.37
CA ILE A 434 -30.91 -5.29 1.45
C ILE A 434 -32.08 -5.13 2.44
N LYS A 435 -32.97 -4.15 2.25
CA LYS A 435 -34.18 -4.05 3.08
C LYS A 435 -35.13 -5.19 2.72
N PRO A 436 -35.68 -5.92 3.71
CA PRO A 436 -36.62 -7.00 3.45
C PRO A 436 -37.88 -6.47 2.72
N GLY A 437 -38.29 -7.13 1.64
CA GLY A 437 -39.55 -6.87 0.94
C GLY A 437 -39.50 -6.12 -0.41
N ARG A 438 -38.32 -5.86 -1.00
CA ARG A 438 -38.21 -5.32 -2.38
C ARG A 438 -37.53 -6.28 -3.35
N GLN A 439 -38.31 -6.83 -4.29
CA GLN A 439 -37.82 -7.51 -5.48
C GLN A 439 -37.13 -6.50 -6.41
N LEU A 440 -36.02 -6.88 -7.05
CA LEU A 440 -35.34 -6.06 -8.06
C LEU A 440 -36.28 -5.86 -9.24
N THR A 441 -36.72 -4.62 -9.47
CA THR A 441 -37.06 -4.19 -10.83
C THR A 441 -35.74 -3.90 -11.54
N LEU A 442 -35.41 -4.74 -12.52
CA LEU A 442 -34.34 -4.50 -13.49
C LEU A 442 -34.63 -3.14 -14.15
N ILE A 443 -33.86 -2.11 -13.79
CA ILE A 443 -33.86 -0.86 -14.56
C ILE A 443 -32.98 -1.10 -15.78
N ASN A 444 -33.59 -1.64 -16.82
CA ASN A 444 -33.14 -1.46 -18.20
C ASN A 444 -33.38 0.01 -18.57
N SER A 445 -32.43 0.88 -18.23
CA SER A 445 -32.27 2.17 -18.90
C SER A 445 -30.82 2.63 -18.75
N ILE A 446 -29.93 1.99 -19.52
CA ILE A 446 -28.75 2.68 -20.01
C ILE A 446 -29.29 3.68 -21.04
N GLN A 447 -29.66 4.87 -20.58
CA GLN A 447 -29.62 6.04 -21.44
C GLN A 447 -28.36 6.81 -21.05
N GLU A 448 -27.51 6.95 -22.04
CA GLU A 448 -26.32 7.80 -22.09
C GLU A 448 -26.55 9.10 -21.30
N ARG A 449 -26.01 9.16 -20.09
CA ARG A 449 -25.54 10.43 -19.54
C ARG A 449 -24.04 10.40 -19.68
N SER A 450 -23.59 10.85 -20.84
CA SER A 450 -22.28 11.48 -20.99
C SER A 450 -22.00 12.30 -19.74
N TYR A 451 -20.92 11.98 -19.02
CA TYR A 451 -20.32 12.92 -18.09
C TYR A 451 -19.88 14.13 -18.92
N GLN A 452 -20.75 15.14 -19.04
CA GLN A 452 -20.33 16.45 -19.49
C GLN A 452 -19.37 16.98 -18.43
N LEU A 453 -18.10 16.98 -18.80
CA LEU A 453 -17.06 17.76 -18.15
C LEU A 453 -17.57 19.19 -17.96
N SER A 454 -17.51 19.68 -16.72
CA SER A 454 -17.70 21.09 -16.41
C SER A 454 -16.74 21.95 -17.24
N PRO A 455 -17.20 23.03 -17.90
CA PRO A 455 -16.37 23.89 -18.72
C PRO A 455 -15.70 24.97 -17.85
N PHE A 456 -14.70 24.59 -17.06
CA PHE A 456 -13.78 25.56 -16.47
C PHE A 456 -12.38 24.98 -16.50
N LEU A 457 -11.70 25.21 -17.62
CA LEU A 457 -10.26 25.32 -17.82
C LEU A 457 -10.04 25.43 -19.34
N ARG A 458 -10.18 26.65 -19.87
CA ARG A 458 -9.48 27.03 -21.11
C ARG A 458 -8.27 27.87 -20.70
N PRO A 459 -7.07 27.59 -21.23
CA PRO A 459 -5.91 28.42 -21.00
C PRO A 459 -6.00 29.72 -21.81
N GLU A 460 -5.61 30.82 -21.18
CA GLU A 460 -4.91 31.93 -21.84
C GLU A 460 -3.40 31.73 -21.64
#